data_AF-A0A7R9PCC6-F1
#
_entry.id   AF-A0A7R9PCC6-F1
#
_cell.length_a   1.000
_cell.length_b   1.000
_cell.length_c   1.000
_cell.angle_alpha   90.00
_cell.angle_beta   90.00
_cell.angle_gamma   90.00
#
_symmetry.space_group_name_H-M   'P 1'
#
loop_
_entity.id
_entity.type
_entity.pdbx_description
1 polymer ?
#
loop_
_entity_poly.entity_id
_entity_poly.type
_entity_poly.pdbx_seq_one_letter_code
_entity_poly.pdbx_strand_id
1 'polypeptide(L)'
;MTPEEQFLTKVEIKVKFPEELKPWLVDDWDLITRQKKISRDEGAGTIAGLTSLPLDPRLALRWGEPPDHILFRRLVSRCYLPTHMHSAWLQTLNNVLFYHTNLLISISHQPGREKAVVDVVNGMKEYFNVMLGNQLLYKFERIQYGEMISIYPDVPMSKIYGATHLLRLFVRLATMLPYTPLDERGVALLLVHLQDFLRYMQKNASSLFSQQDYGVALPEYHRRVI
;
A
#
# COMPACT_ATOMS: atom_id res chain seq x y z
N MET A 1 -34.29 24.25 -16.89
CA MET A 1 -33.25 23.37 -16.33
C MET A 1 -31.92 23.92 -16.81
N THR A 2 -31.11 24.41 -15.88
CA THR A 2 -29.78 24.93 -16.18
C THR A 2 -28.78 23.77 -16.34
N PRO A 3 -27.65 23.95 -17.05
CA PRO A 3 -26.63 22.91 -17.20
C PRO A 3 -25.99 22.43 -15.88
N GLU A 4 -26.20 23.15 -14.78
CA GLU A 4 -25.66 22.85 -13.45
C GLU A 4 -26.48 21.77 -12.71
N GLU A 5 -27.73 21.55 -13.09
CA GLU A 5 -28.62 20.56 -12.44
C GLU A 5 -28.44 19.13 -12.99
N GLN A 6 -27.66 18.97 -14.07
CA GLN A 6 -27.31 17.64 -14.62
C GLN A 6 -26.11 17.00 -13.91
N PHE A 7 -25.49 17.68 -12.93
CA PHE A 7 -24.14 17.30 -12.47
C PHE A 7 -24.07 16.26 -11.35
N LEU A 8 -25.17 15.84 -10.74
CA LEU A 8 -25.12 14.80 -9.70
C LEU A 8 -26.38 13.93 -9.72
N THR A 9 -26.57 13.14 -10.78
CA THR A 9 -27.15 11.80 -10.57
C THR A 9 -26.20 11.06 -9.64
N LYS A 10 -26.44 11.20 -8.34
CA LYS A 10 -25.67 10.58 -7.26
C LYS A 10 -25.90 9.08 -7.35
N VAL A 11 -25.20 8.42 -8.28
CA VAL A 11 -25.09 6.96 -8.31
C VAL A 11 -24.52 6.58 -6.96
N GLU A 12 -25.29 5.84 -6.17
CA GLU A 12 -24.83 5.36 -4.87
C GLU A 12 -23.82 4.24 -5.11
N ILE A 13 -22.57 4.62 -5.35
CA ILE A 13 -21.46 3.68 -5.59
C ILE A 13 -21.07 3.03 -4.26
N LYS A 14 -21.55 1.80 -4.02
CA LYS A 14 -21.20 1.02 -2.83
C LYS A 14 -20.15 -0.03 -3.16
N VAL A 15 -18.89 0.29 -2.87
CA VAL A 15 -17.84 -0.75 -2.76
C VAL A 15 -18.17 -1.61 -1.54
N LYS A 16 -18.49 -2.89 -1.76
CA LYS A 16 -18.71 -3.84 -0.66
C LYS A 16 -17.37 -4.19 -0.04
N PHE A 17 -17.10 -3.64 1.14
CA PHE A 17 -15.89 -3.94 1.89
C PHE A 17 -16.05 -5.30 2.62
N PRO A 18 -15.13 -6.27 2.45
CA PRO A 18 -15.21 -7.57 3.12
C PRO A 18 -15.20 -7.45 4.65
N GLU A 19 -16.09 -8.15 5.33
CA GLU A 19 -16.18 -8.15 6.80
C GLU A 19 -14.90 -8.69 7.45
N GLU A 20 -14.23 -9.63 6.78
CA GLU A 20 -13.00 -10.29 7.24
C GLU A 20 -11.79 -9.35 7.26
N LEU A 21 -11.83 -8.25 6.51
CA LEU A 21 -10.78 -7.24 6.48
C LEU A 21 -10.99 -6.15 7.54
N LYS A 22 -12.19 -6.05 8.15
CA LYS A 22 -12.48 -5.03 9.16
C LYS A 22 -11.69 -5.21 10.45
N PRO A 23 -11.52 -6.42 11.02
CA PRO A 23 -10.71 -6.62 12.21
C PRO A 23 -9.29 -6.11 12.04
N TRP A 24 -8.68 -6.32 10.87
CA TRP A 24 -7.33 -5.82 10.56
C TRP A 24 -7.22 -4.30 10.60
N LEU A 25 -8.26 -3.58 10.15
CA LEU A 25 -8.31 -2.11 10.25
C LEU A 25 -8.51 -1.63 11.69
N VAL A 26 -9.29 -2.36 12.48
CA VAL A 26 -9.50 -2.03 13.91
C VAL A 26 -8.20 -2.24 14.68
N ASP A 27 -7.53 -3.36 14.46
CA ASP A 27 -6.22 -3.67 15.05
C ASP A 27 -5.17 -2.63 14.65
N ASP A 28 -5.08 -2.30 13.36
CA ASP A 28 -4.18 -1.26 12.86
C ASP A 28 -4.42 0.10 13.54
N TRP A 29 -5.69 0.53 13.64
CA TRP A 29 -6.04 1.76 14.35
C TRP A 29 -5.63 1.72 15.82
N ASP A 30 -5.88 0.60 16.51
CA ASP A 30 -5.54 0.42 17.92
C ASP A 30 -4.02 0.45 18.15
N LEU A 31 -3.26 -0.28 17.33
CA LEU A 31 -1.80 -0.36 17.40
C LEU A 31 -1.15 1.03 17.28
N ILE A 32 -1.63 1.86 16.35
CA ILE A 32 -1.02 3.17 16.09
C ILE A 32 -1.57 4.23 17.03
N THR A 33 -2.89 4.32 17.18
CA THR A 33 -3.52 5.42 17.91
C THR A 33 -3.46 5.22 19.41
N ARG A 34 -3.74 4.00 19.90
CA ARG A 34 -3.80 3.67 21.33
C ARG A 34 -2.48 3.12 21.86
N GLN A 35 -1.88 2.15 21.17
CA GLN A 35 -0.65 1.50 21.64
C GLN A 35 0.65 2.23 21.26
N LYS A 36 0.56 3.31 20.47
CA LYS A 36 1.71 4.14 20.06
C LYS A 36 2.82 3.35 19.36
N LYS A 37 2.42 2.37 18.55
CA LYS A 37 3.32 1.61 17.68
C LYS A 37 3.39 2.22 16.28
N ILE A 38 4.45 1.90 15.56
CA ILE A 38 4.69 2.30 14.17
C ILE A 38 5.11 1.10 13.34
N SER A 39 4.80 1.14 12.05
CA SER A 39 5.17 0.10 11.07
C SER A 39 6.70 0.03 10.93
N ARG A 40 7.25 -1.19 11.03
CA ARG A 40 8.70 -1.47 10.94
C ARG A 40 9.27 -1.25 9.55
N ASP A 41 8.47 -1.54 8.54
CA ASP A 41 8.90 -1.44 7.14
C ASP A 41 9.09 0.02 6.69
N GLU A 42 8.47 0.96 7.40
CA GLU A 42 8.51 2.40 7.11
C GLU A 42 9.47 3.17 8.03
N GLY A 43 10.14 2.49 8.98
CA GLY A 43 10.67 3.13 10.19
C GLY A 43 12.04 2.64 10.64
N ALA A 44 12.92 2.24 9.70
CA ALA A 44 14.24 1.70 10.03
C ALA A 44 15.07 2.61 10.96
N GLY A 45 14.92 3.94 10.86
CA GLY A 45 15.56 4.91 11.76
C GLY A 45 14.79 5.21 13.06
N THR A 46 13.51 4.85 13.13
CA THR A 46 12.58 5.26 14.20
C THR A 46 12.34 4.16 15.25
N ILE A 47 12.57 2.89 14.88
CA ILE A 47 12.32 1.70 15.73
C ILE A 47 13.63 1.05 16.20
N ALA A 48 14.76 1.30 15.54
CA ALA A 48 16.04 0.70 15.88
C ALA A 48 17.05 1.73 16.41
N GLY A 49 17.26 1.74 17.73
CA GLY A 49 18.56 2.14 18.26
C GLY A 49 19.53 0.99 17.99
N LEU A 50 20.54 1.20 17.14
CA LEU A 50 21.65 0.27 16.84
C LEU A 50 21.29 -1.03 16.06
N THR A 51 20.96 -0.92 14.76
CA THR A 51 21.39 -1.94 13.80
C THR A 51 22.05 -1.29 12.58
N SER A 52 23.34 -1.51 12.47
CA SER A 52 24.29 -1.00 11.45
C SER A 52 24.08 -1.58 10.05
N LEU A 53 22.85 -1.64 9.55
CA LEU A 53 22.59 -1.90 8.15
C LEU A 53 21.78 -0.73 7.61
N PRO A 54 22.43 0.25 6.95
CA PRO A 54 21.68 1.22 6.19
C PRO A 54 20.89 0.43 5.15
N LEU A 55 19.57 0.64 5.09
CA LEU A 55 18.85 0.55 3.84
C LEU A 55 19.49 1.59 2.92
N ASP A 56 20.65 1.26 2.34
CA ASP A 56 21.35 2.11 1.39
C ASP A 56 20.43 2.27 0.17
N PRO A 57 19.87 3.47 -0.05
CA PRO A 57 18.92 3.70 -1.11
C PRO A 57 19.61 3.62 -2.49
N ARG A 58 20.93 3.78 -2.56
CA ARG A 58 21.71 3.61 -3.80
C ARG A 58 21.78 2.15 -4.23
N LEU A 59 21.64 1.21 -3.29
CA LEU A 59 21.47 -0.20 -3.62
C LEU A 59 20.02 -0.49 -4.05
N ALA A 60 19.01 0.14 -3.45
CA ALA A 60 17.61 0.02 -3.89
C ALA A 60 17.35 0.61 -5.29
N LEU A 61 18.03 1.70 -5.66
CA LEU A 61 17.96 2.30 -6.99
C LEU A 61 18.61 1.42 -8.08
N ARG A 62 19.55 0.56 -7.71
CA ARG A 62 20.24 -0.37 -8.63
C ARG A 62 19.37 -1.56 -9.03
N TRP A 63 18.29 -1.84 -8.29
CA TRP A 63 17.31 -2.89 -8.59
C TRP A 63 16.09 -2.33 -9.32
N GLY A 64 16.33 -1.59 -10.41
CA GLY A 64 15.27 -1.28 -11.36
C GLY A 64 14.76 -2.57 -12.01
N GLU A 65 13.45 -2.82 -11.90
CA GLU A 65 12.69 -4.00 -12.37
C GLU A 65 13.27 -5.36 -11.86
N PRO A 66 12.46 -6.29 -11.33
CA PRO A 66 13.02 -7.53 -10.79
C PRO A 66 13.62 -8.37 -11.94
N PRO A 67 14.93 -8.68 -11.95
CA PRO A 67 15.44 -9.68 -12.87
C PRO A 67 14.95 -11.04 -12.36
N ASP A 68 14.38 -11.83 -13.26
CA ASP A 68 13.87 -13.19 -13.11
C ASP A 68 14.16 -13.86 -11.76
N HIS A 69 13.09 -14.25 -11.05
CA HIS A 69 13.04 -14.89 -9.72
C HIS A 69 14.14 -15.95 -9.43
N ILE A 70 14.71 -16.57 -10.47
CA ILE A 70 15.80 -17.56 -10.40
C ILE A 70 17.16 -16.93 -10.05
N LEU A 71 17.48 -15.73 -10.54
CA LEU A 71 18.73 -15.04 -10.26
C LEU A 71 18.75 -14.41 -8.87
N PHE A 72 17.59 -13.94 -8.39
CA PHE A 72 17.40 -13.47 -7.03
C PHE A 72 17.70 -14.58 -6.01
N ARG A 73 17.19 -15.80 -6.23
CA ARG A 73 17.50 -16.97 -5.38
C ARG A 73 19.00 -17.29 -5.31
N ARG A 74 19.74 -17.08 -6.41
CA ARG A 74 21.20 -17.31 -6.48
C ARG A 74 22.01 -16.21 -5.80
N LEU A 75 21.55 -14.96 -5.84
CA LEU A 75 22.22 -13.83 -5.19
C LEU A 75 21.99 -13.81 -3.67
N VAL A 76 20.78 -14.15 -3.22
CA VAL A 76 20.42 -14.30 -1.80
C VAL A 76 21.17 -15.48 -1.16
N SER A 77 21.55 -16.51 -1.92
CA SER A 77 22.36 -17.62 -1.40
C SER A 77 23.82 -17.22 -1.08
N ARG A 78 24.27 -16.04 -1.50
CA ARG A 78 25.67 -15.57 -1.36
C ARG A 78 25.81 -14.36 -0.42
N CYS A 79 24.71 -13.69 -0.08
CA CYS A 79 24.64 -12.64 0.93
C CYS A 79 23.70 -13.12 2.03
N TYR A 80 24.20 -13.25 3.27
CA TYR A 80 23.38 -13.54 4.46
C TYR A 80 22.41 -12.38 4.74
N LEU A 81 21.31 -12.33 3.99
CA LEU A 81 20.16 -11.49 4.30
C LEU A 81 19.23 -12.30 5.21
N PRO A 82 18.86 -11.78 6.39
CA PRO A 82 17.93 -12.46 7.28
C PRO A 82 16.62 -12.76 6.53
N THR A 83 16.05 -13.95 6.73
CA THR A 83 14.77 -14.37 6.14
C THR A 83 13.62 -13.38 6.37
N HIS A 84 13.71 -12.57 7.43
CA HIS A 84 12.79 -11.47 7.75
C HIS A 84 12.84 -10.28 6.77
N MET A 85 13.95 -10.08 6.04
CA MET A 85 14.05 -9.02 5.03
C MET A 85 13.33 -9.38 3.73
N HIS A 86 13.11 -10.68 3.49
CA HIS A 86 12.40 -11.16 2.30
C HIS A 86 10.88 -10.95 2.42
N SER A 87 10.29 -11.09 3.61
CA SER A 87 8.86 -10.81 3.84
C SER A 87 8.54 -9.32 3.72
N ALA A 88 9.37 -8.44 4.28
CA ALA A 88 9.19 -6.98 4.22
C ALA A 88 9.23 -6.44 2.77
N TRP A 89 10.15 -6.93 1.93
CA TRP A 89 10.20 -6.55 0.52
C TRP A 89 8.91 -6.98 -0.21
N LEU A 90 8.40 -8.19 0.01
CA LEU A 90 7.19 -8.71 -0.65
C LEU A 90 5.89 -7.96 -0.28
N GLN A 91 5.88 -7.20 0.80
CA GLN A 91 4.70 -6.50 1.31
C GLN A 91 4.56 -5.05 0.81
N THR A 92 5.56 -4.51 0.09
CA THR A 92 5.44 -3.17 -0.51
C THR A 92 4.26 -3.11 -1.48
N LEU A 93 3.60 -1.96 -1.54
CA LEU A 93 2.42 -1.77 -2.40
C LEU A 93 2.71 -2.14 -3.86
N ASN A 94 3.91 -1.83 -4.36
CA ASN A 94 4.31 -2.22 -5.71
C ASN A 94 4.35 -3.74 -5.91
N ASN A 95 4.81 -4.50 -4.92
CA ASN A 95 4.89 -5.95 -5.02
C ASN A 95 3.52 -6.59 -4.86
N VAL A 96 2.69 -6.12 -3.92
CA VAL A 96 1.29 -6.59 -3.78
C VAL A 96 0.51 -6.38 -5.08
N LEU A 97 0.65 -5.20 -5.69
CA LEU A 97 0.03 -4.89 -6.98
C LEU A 97 0.62 -5.74 -8.11
N PHE A 98 1.94 -5.95 -8.15
CA PHE A 98 2.59 -6.79 -9.15
C PHE A 98 2.12 -8.25 -9.08
N TYR A 99 2.06 -8.84 -7.89
CA TYR A 99 1.58 -10.23 -7.72
C TYR A 99 0.12 -10.38 -8.11
N HIS A 100 -0.73 -9.42 -7.72
CA HIS A 100 -2.12 -9.42 -8.15
C HIS A 100 -2.27 -9.32 -9.68
N THR A 101 -1.54 -8.41 -10.32
CA THR A 101 -1.54 -8.25 -11.78
C THR A 101 -1.11 -9.51 -12.50
N ASN A 102 0.01 -10.13 -12.10
CA ASN A 102 0.48 -11.38 -12.70
C ASN A 102 -0.48 -12.54 -12.49
N LEU A 103 -1.12 -12.63 -11.31
CA LEU A 103 -2.15 -13.63 -11.05
C LEU A 103 -3.32 -13.45 -12.00
N LEU A 104 -3.83 -12.22 -12.17
CA LEU A 104 -4.95 -11.96 -13.08
C LEU A 104 -4.60 -12.21 -14.55
N ILE A 105 -3.39 -11.85 -14.98
CA ILE A 105 -2.90 -12.13 -16.34
C ILE A 105 -2.80 -13.65 -16.56
N SER A 106 -2.28 -14.40 -15.59
CA SER A 106 -2.16 -15.87 -15.73
C SER A 106 -3.52 -16.58 -15.84
N ILE A 107 -4.56 -16.03 -15.20
CA ILE A 107 -5.93 -16.58 -15.23
C ILE A 107 -6.66 -16.18 -16.54
N SER A 108 -6.24 -15.11 -17.21
CA SER A 108 -6.91 -14.55 -18.39
C SER A 108 -5.96 -14.35 -19.57
N HIS A 109 -6.11 -15.17 -20.61
CA HIS A 109 -5.33 -15.06 -21.85
C HIS A 109 -5.84 -13.99 -22.84
N GLN A 110 -6.67 -13.03 -22.39
CA GLN A 110 -7.20 -11.95 -23.23
C GLN A 110 -6.31 -10.70 -23.18
N PRO A 111 -5.65 -10.30 -24.29
CA PRO A 111 -4.70 -9.18 -24.29
C PRO A 111 -5.34 -7.82 -23.97
N GLY A 112 -6.63 -7.63 -24.28
CA GLY A 112 -7.36 -6.39 -23.93
C GLY A 112 -7.62 -6.23 -22.42
N ARG A 113 -7.66 -7.33 -21.67
CA ARG A 113 -7.91 -7.32 -20.22
C ARG A 113 -6.64 -7.01 -19.43
N GLU A 114 -5.49 -7.47 -19.91
CA GLU A 114 -4.19 -7.18 -19.30
C GLU A 114 -3.95 -5.66 -19.22
N LYS A 115 -4.13 -4.94 -20.33
CA LYS A 115 -3.98 -3.49 -20.36
C LYS A 115 -4.91 -2.78 -19.36
N ALA A 116 -6.18 -3.18 -19.32
CA ALA A 116 -7.15 -2.60 -18.37
C ALA A 116 -6.74 -2.84 -16.90
N VAL A 117 -6.23 -4.04 -16.56
CA VAL A 117 -5.74 -4.35 -15.21
C VAL A 117 -4.52 -3.50 -14.87
N VAL A 118 -3.56 -3.37 -15.80
CA VAL A 118 -2.36 -2.55 -15.62
C VAL A 118 -2.72 -1.07 -15.41
N ASP A 119 -3.65 -0.54 -16.21
CA ASP A 119 -4.10 0.86 -16.10
C ASP A 119 -4.76 1.13 -14.75
N VAL A 120 -5.62 0.23 -14.26
CA VAL A 120 -6.24 0.35 -12.92
C VAL A 120 -5.18 0.31 -11.82
N VAL A 121 -4.22 -0.60 -11.93
CA VAL A 121 -3.14 -0.76 -10.95
C VAL A 121 -2.23 0.47 -10.90
N ASN A 122 -1.91 1.06 -12.05
CA ASN A 122 -1.15 2.30 -12.11
C ASN A 122 -1.94 3.48 -11.52
N GLY A 123 -3.24 3.57 -11.84
CA GLY A 123 -4.13 4.56 -11.22
C GLY A 123 -4.18 4.43 -9.70
N MET A 124 -4.23 3.21 -9.16
CA MET A 124 -4.15 2.97 -7.71
C MET A 124 -2.82 3.44 -7.10
N LYS A 125 -1.69 3.20 -7.78
CA LYS A 125 -0.36 3.65 -7.31
C LYS A 125 -0.26 5.17 -7.25
N GLU A 126 -0.69 5.84 -8.31
CA GLU A 126 -0.68 7.31 -8.39
C GLU A 126 -1.60 7.91 -7.33
N TYR A 127 -2.80 7.36 -7.21
CA TYR A 127 -3.77 7.81 -6.22
C TYR A 127 -3.25 7.59 -4.79
N PHE A 128 -2.59 6.47 -4.51
CA PHE A 128 -1.95 6.21 -3.23
C PHE A 128 -0.86 7.25 -2.92
N ASN A 129 0.04 7.53 -3.87
CA ASN A 129 1.12 8.50 -3.68
C ASN A 129 0.60 9.90 -3.33
N VAL A 130 -0.51 10.32 -3.94
CA VAL A 130 -1.15 11.62 -3.65
C VAL A 130 -1.91 11.60 -2.32
N MET A 131 -2.63 10.52 -2.02
CA MET A 131 -3.54 10.48 -0.87
C MET A 131 -2.86 10.13 0.45
N LEU A 132 -1.73 9.43 0.42
CA LEU A 132 -1.04 8.95 1.62
C LEU A 132 -0.80 10.08 2.62
N GLY A 133 -0.09 11.12 2.18
CA GLY A 133 0.33 12.23 3.02
C GLY A 133 -0.83 13.02 3.62
N ASN A 134 -2.04 12.96 3.06
CA ASN A 134 -3.16 13.79 3.50
C ASN A 134 -4.27 13.00 4.19
N GLN A 135 -4.58 11.79 3.74
CA GLN A 135 -5.81 11.07 4.12
C GLN A 135 -5.61 9.69 4.74
N LEU A 136 -4.43 9.07 4.56
CA LEU A 136 -4.21 7.66 4.96
C LEU A 136 -3.39 7.51 6.24
N LEU A 137 -2.67 8.55 6.67
CA LEU A 137 -1.83 8.53 7.87
C LEU A 137 -2.57 9.07 9.09
N TYR A 138 -2.49 8.35 10.21
CA TYR A 138 -2.94 8.84 11.51
C TYR A 138 -1.99 9.92 12.04
N LYS A 139 -2.46 10.72 13.02
CA LYS A 139 -1.68 11.82 13.61
C LYS A 139 -0.31 11.36 14.12
N PHE A 140 -0.22 10.15 14.68
CA PHE A 140 1.02 9.60 15.22
C PHE A 140 2.07 9.38 14.12
N GLU A 141 1.68 8.85 12.95
CA GLU A 141 2.57 8.51 11.83
C GLU A 141 3.10 9.74 11.06
N ARG A 142 2.52 10.93 11.27
CA ARG A 142 2.87 12.15 10.51
C ARG A 142 4.33 12.55 10.65
N ILE A 143 4.89 12.36 11.85
CA ILE A 143 6.29 12.68 12.10
C ILE A 143 7.20 11.75 11.28
N GLN A 144 6.89 10.44 11.27
CA GLN A 144 7.63 9.44 10.47
C GLN A 144 7.55 9.76 8.97
N TYR A 145 6.37 10.13 8.47
CA TYR A 145 6.20 10.53 7.08
C TYR A 145 7.07 11.74 6.70
N GLY A 146 7.17 12.75 7.58
CA GLY A 146 8.05 13.90 7.36
C GLY A 146 9.53 13.50 7.28
N GLU A 147 9.96 12.52 8.09
CA GLU A 147 11.31 11.96 7.99
C GLU A 147 11.53 11.22 6.68
N MET A 148 10.56 10.41 6.25
CA MET A 148 10.67 9.64 5.01
C MET A 148 10.79 10.55 3.78
N ILE A 149 10.01 11.64 3.71
CA ILE A 149 10.16 12.63 2.62
C ILE A 149 11.55 13.28 2.66
N SER A 150 12.06 13.58 3.86
CA SER A 150 13.34 14.27 4.02
C SER A 150 14.53 13.37 3.66
N ILE A 151 14.45 12.08 4.01
CA ILE A 151 15.49 11.09 3.70
C ILE A 151 15.40 10.62 2.24
N TYR A 152 14.19 10.54 1.68
CA TYR A 152 13.90 9.97 0.37
C TYR A 152 13.04 10.90 -0.52
N PRO A 153 13.57 12.06 -0.96
CA PRO A 153 12.79 13.05 -1.71
C PRO A 153 12.32 12.54 -3.08
N ASP A 154 13.12 11.68 -3.74
CA ASP A 154 12.85 11.20 -5.11
C ASP A 154 12.15 9.83 -5.15
N VAL A 155 11.82 9.25 -3.98
CA VAL A 155 11.22 7.92 -3.91
C VAL A 155 9.70 8.04 -3.76
N PRO A 156 8.91 7.44 -4.67
CA PRO A 156 7.46 7.44 -4.50
C PRO A 156 7.06 6.62 -3.27
N MET A 157 6.07 7.12 -2.54
CA MET A 157 5.65 6.53 -1.26
C MET A 157 5.09 5.11 -1.42
N SER A 158 4.59 4.74 -2.59
CA SER A 158 4.22 3.37 -2.98
C SER A 158 5.36 2.34 -2.86
N LYS A 159 6.62 2.78 -2.82
CA LYS A 159 7.79 1.91 -2.59
C LYS A 159 8.13 1.74 -1.12
N ILE A 160 7.70 2.67 -0.27
CA ILE A 160 8.05 2.73 1.15
C ILE A 160 6.93 2.10 2.00
N TYR A 161 5.68 2.39 1.66
CA TYR A 161 4.51 1.94 2.41
C TYR A 161 3.92 0.63 1.86
N GLY A 162 3.32 -0.14 2.77
CA GLY A 162 2.89 -1.52 2.52
C GLY A 162 1.39 -1.74 2.35
N ALA A 163 1.00 -3.01 2.51
CA ALA A 163 -0.38 -3.49 2.36
C ALA A 163 -1.38 -2.85 3.34
N THR A 164 -0.94 -2.50 4.55
CA THR A 164 -1.79 -1.86 5.57
C THR A 164 -2.35 -0.52 5.10
N HIS A 165 -1.50 0.39 4.63
CA HIS A 165 -1.94 1.70 4.12
C HIS A 165 -2.73 1.56 2.83
N LEU A 166 -2.42 0.55 2.01
CA LEU A 166 -3.24 0.22 0.85
C LEU A 166 -4.66 -0.18 1.26
N LEU A 167 -4.82 -0.96 2.34
CA LEU A 167 -6.15 -1.30 2.85
C LEU A 167 -6.93 -0.05 3.30
N ARG A 168 -6.26 0.91 3.94
CA ARG A 168 -6.85 2.22 4.28
C ARG A 168 -7.28 3.00 3.04
N LEU A 169 -6.52 2.91 1.94
CA LEU A 169 -6.89 3.52 0.66
C LEU A 169 -8.25 3.01 0.18
N PHE A 170 -8.53 1.71 0.27
CA PHE A 170 -9.83 1.15 -0.15
C PHE A 170 -11.01 1.73 0.65
N VAL A 171 -10.83 1.95 1.95
CA VAL A 171 -11.85 2.59 2.79
C VAL A 171 -12.10 4.04 2.35
N ARG A 172 -11.03 4.79 2.05
CA ARG A 172 -11.14 6.18 1.57
C ARG A 172 -11.73 6.27 0.17
N LEU A 173 -11.28 5.40 -0.73
CA LEU A 173 -11.69 5.37 -2.12
C LEU A 173 -13.20 5.15 -2.24
N ALA A 174 -13.80 4.29 -1.41
CA ALA A 174 -15.25 4.09 -1.36
C ALA A 174 -16.03 5.40 -1.10
N THR A 175 -15.46 6.33 -0.33
CA THR A 175 -16.08 7.63 -0.05
C THR A 175 -15.83 8.68 -1.15
N MET A 176 -14.79 8.49 -1.97
CA MET A 176 -14.35 9.45 -2.98
C MET A 176 -14.89 9.15 -4.38
N LEU A 177 -15.24 7.90 -4.68
CA LEU A 177 -15.78 7.46 -5.97
C LEU A 177 -16.97 8.28 -6.49
N PRO A 178 -17.94 8.74 -5.65
CA PRO A 178 -19.05 9.55 -6.16
C PRO A 178 -18.64 10.91 -6.73
N TYR A 179 -17.44 11.39 -6.40
CA TYR A 179 -16.94 12.69 -6.87
C TYR A 179 -16.01 12.58 -8.08
N THR A 180 -15.71 11.38 -8.56
CA THR A 180 -14.87 11.18 -9.75
C THR A 180 -15.72 11.28 -11.01
N PRO A 181 -15.30 12.07 -12.02
CA PRO A 181 -16.03 12.24 -13.28
C PRO A 181 -15.82 11.01 -14.19
N LEU A 182 -16.38 9.87 -13.80
CA LEU A 182 -16.35 8.62 -14.55
C LEU A 182 -17.73 8.33 -15.16
N ASP A 183 -17.75 7.80 -16.38
CA ASP A 183 -18.98 7.29 -16.98
C ASP A 183 -19.43 5.99 -16.30
N GLU A 184 -20.71 5.62 -16.44
CA GLU A 184 -21.28 4.45 -15.76
C GLU A 184 -20.52 3.15 -16.06
N ARG A 185 -19.99 3.02 -17.28
CA ARG A 185 -19.20 1.86 -17.71
C ARG A 185 -17.82 1.86 -17.06
N GLY A 186 -17.15 3.00 -16.99
CA GLY A 186 -15.87 3.17 -16.28
C GLY A 186 -16.01 2.87 -14.79
N VAL A 187 -17.08 3.36 -14.16
CA VAL A 187 -17.39 3.06 -12.75
C VAL A 187 -17.61 1.56 -12.55
N ALA A 188 -18.41 0.91 -13.40
CA ALA A 188 -18.67 -0.52 -13.30
C ALA A 188 -17.38 -1.35 -13.43
N LEU A 189 -16.53 -1.04 -14.41
CA LEU A 189 -15.26 -1.73 -14.61
C LEU A 189 -14.31 -1.53 -13.43
N LEU A 190 -14.19 -0.30 -12.94
CA LEU A 190 -13.37 0.03 -11.77
C LEU A 190 -13.84 -0.75 -10.54
N LEU A 191 -15.15 -0.82 -10.29
CA LEU A 191 -15.71 -1.58 -9.17
C LEU A 191 -15.39 -3.07 -9.24
N VAL A 192 -15.42 -3.68 -10.44
CA VAL A 192 -15.04 -5.08 -10.62
C VAL A 192 -13.60 -5.30 -10.19
N HIS A 193 -12.67 -4.48 -10.67
CA HIS A 193 -11.25 -4.59 -10.31
C HIS A 193 -10.99 -4.31 -8.83
N LEU A 194 -11.67 -3.32 -8.25
CA LEU A 194 -11.59 -3.03 -6.81
C LEU A 194 -12.06 -4.22 -5.96
N GLN A 195 -13.18 -4.85 -6.33
CA GLN A 195 -13.70 -6.02 -5.62
C GLN A 195 -12.80 -7.25 -5.79
N ASP A 196 -12.26 -7.47 -6.98
CA ASP A 196 -11.31 -8.55 -7.24
C ASP A 196 -10.05 -8.37 -6.37
N PHE A 197 -9.55 -7.13 -6.24
CA PHE A 197 -8.40 -6.82 -5.40
C PHE A 197 -8.69 -7.03 -3.91
N LEU A 198 -9.85 -6.57 -3.42
CA LEU A 198 -10.27 -6.83 -2.04
C LEU A 198 -10.39 -8.32 -1.74
N ARG A 199 -10.89 -9.13 -2.69
CA ARG A 199 -10.92 -10.60 -2.58
C ARG A 199 -9.51 -11.20 -2.54
N TYR A 200 -8.56 -10.65 -3.30
CA TYR A 200 -7.16 -11.07 -3.23
C TYR A 200 -6.54 -10.75 -1.86
N MET A 201 -6.76 -9.54 -1.32
CA MET A 201 -6.27 -9.18 0.01
C MET A 201 -6.90 -10.06 1.09
N GLN A 202 -8.19 -10.38 1.00
CA GLN A 202 -8.87 -11.28 1.92
C GLN A 202 -8.23 -12.68 1.92
N LYS A 203 -7.97 -13.26 0.74
CA LYS A 203 -7.36 -14.59 0.63
C LYS A 203 -5.93 -14.65 1.19
N ASN A 204 -5.21 -13.54 1.15
CA ASN A 204 -3.82 -13.45 1.59
C ASN A 204 -3.65 -12.65 2.89
N ALA A 205 -4.75 -12.41 3.64
CA ALA A 205 -4.75 -11.48 4.76
C ALA A 205 -3.70 -11.84 5.83
N SER A 206 -3.56 -13.13 6.15
CA SER A 206 -2.57 -13.60 7.13
C SER A 206 -1.11 -13.44 6.70
N SER A 207 -0.86 -13.28 5.40
CA SER A 207 0.48 -13.04 4.85
C SER A 207 0.76 -11.56 4.63
N LEU A 208 -0.29 -10.76 4.43
CA LEU A 208 -0.21 -9.33 4.16
C LEU A 208 -0.26 -8.48 5.42
N PHE A 209 -0.90 -8.97 6.49
CA PHE A 209 -1.09 -8.23 7.73
C PHE A 209 -0.57 -9.04 8.90
N SER A 210 0.40 -8.50 9.63
CA SER A 210 0.88 -9.08 10.88
C SER A 210 1.08 -8.00 11.94
N GLN A 211 0.65 -8.29 13.16
CA GLN A 211 0.92 -7.40 14.30
C GLN A 211 2.43 -7.33 14.63
N GLN A 212 3.22 -8.31 14.16
CA GLN A 212 4.68 -8.33 14.35
C GLN A 212 5.39 -7.26 13.52
N ASP A 213 4.74 -6.78 12.45
CA ASP A 213 5.24 -5.72 11.58
C ASP A 213 5.22 -4.36 12.31
N TYR A 214 4.63 -4.27 13.50
CA TYR A 214 4.59 -3.07 14.32
C TYR A 214 5.65 -3.12 15.43
N GLY A 215 6.34 -2.00 15.62
CA GLY A 215 7.31 -1.78 16.70
C GLY A 215 6.86 -0.67 17.64
N VAL A 216 7.27 -0.75 18.91
CA VAL A 216 7.07 0.35 19.86
C VAL A 216 7.94 1.52 19.41
N ALA A 217 7.34 2.71 19.26
CA ALA A 217 8.10 3.89 18.88
C ALA A 217 9.08 4.30 20.00
N LEU A 218 10.29 4.75 19.63
CA LEU A 218 11.29 5.19 20.60
C LEU A 218 10.78 6.37 21.46
N PRO A 219 11.29 6.55 22.68
CA PRO A 219 10.96 7.72 23.50
C PRO A 219 11.25 9.05 22.81
N GLU A 220 12.28 9.11 21.96
CA GLU A 220 12.59 10.27 21.12
C GLU A 220 11.47 10.61 20.15
N TYR A 221 10.86 9.60 19.54
CA TYR A 221 9.72 9.79 18.65
C TYR A 221 8.56 10.44 19.39
N HIS A 222 8.26 9.94 20.60
CA HIS A 222 7.19 10.48 21.44
C HIS A 222 7.38 11.96 21.76
N ARG A 223 8.62 12.40 22.03
CA ARG A 223 8.92 13.81 22.30
C ARG A 223 8.60 14.75 21.14
N ARG A 224 8.64 14.27 19.90
CA ARG A 224 8.35 15.07 18.69
C ARG A 224 6.88 15.08 18.29
N VAL A 225 6.09 14.18 18.87
CA VAL A 225 4.65 14.06 18.60
C VAL A 225 3.81 14.98 19.52
N ILE A 226 4.38 15.40 20.66
CA ILE A 226 3.74 16.28 21.66
C ILE A 226 3.59 17.70 21.11
#